data_AF-A0A0F6PK89-F1
#
_entry.id   AF-A0A0F6PK89-F1
#
_cell.length_a   1.000
_cell.length_b   1.000
_cell.length_c   1.000
_cell.angle_alpha   90.00
_cell.angle_beta   90.00
_cell.angle_gamma   90.00
#
_symmetry.space_group_name_H-M   'P 1'
#
loop_
_entity.id
_entity.type
_entity.pdbx_description
1 polymer ?
#
loop_
_entity_poly.entity_id
_entity_poly.type
_entity_poly.pdbx_seq_one_letter_code
_entity_poly.pdbx_strand_id
1 'polypeptide(L)'
;MVSALTVLCVAICAVQSGTMALQNCTSTSECAEDECCVLSPSRYSTLTCTKLRSLGEQCRPNNAPTSEDVYFTNPGSGPYKLTDVYVSLCDCSPEPTCSRSSVGMQLIITTMTNKTVMILCCKL
;
A
#
# COMPACT_ATOMS: atom_id res chain seq x y z
N MET A 1 19.24 -9.89 -41.35
CA MET A 1 18.94 -8.50 -41.73
C MET A 1 17.52 -8.21 -41.27
N VAL A 2 17.36 -7.76 -40.02
CA VAL A 2 16.05 -7.39 -39.47
C VAL A 2 15.77 -5.94 -39.86
N SER A 3 14.67 -5.73 -40.56
CA SER A 3 14.30 -4.46 -41.20
C SER A 3 14.08 -3.37 -40.16
N ALA A 4 14.59 -2.16 -40.41
CA ALA A 4 14.50 -1.02 -39.48
C ALA A 4 13.07 -0.66 -39.04
N LEU A 5 12.04 -1.12 -39.78
CA LEU A 5 10.64 -0.95 -39.41
C LEU A 5 10.22 -1.74 -38.16
N THR A 6 10.87 -2.87 -37.84
CA THR A 6 10.47 -3.67 -36.67
C THR A 6 11.02 -3.13 -35.36
N VAL A 7 12.09 -2.34 -35.40
CA VAL A 7 12.74 -1.76 -34.21
C VAL A 7 11.89 -0.62 -33.62
N LEU A 8 11.11 0.08 -34.45
CA LEU A 8 10.27 1.20 -33.99
C LEU A 8 9.02 0.75 -33.21
N CYS A 9 8.52 -0.48 -33.41
CA CYS A 9 7.35 -0.97 -32.66
C CYS A 9 7.64 -1.29 -31.19
N VAL A 10 8.87 -1.70 -30.85
CA VAL A 10 9.19 -2.17 -29.48
C VAL A 10 9.43 -1.02 -28.51
N ALA A 11 9.77 0.18 -29.00
CA ALA A 11 10.02 1.35 -28.15
C ALA A 11 8.72 2.01 -27.62
N ILE A 12 7.55 1.67 -28.17
CA ILE A 12 6.28 2.35 -27.83
C ILE A 12 5.57 1.67 -26.64
N CYS A 13 5.97 0.44 -26.26
CA CYS A 13 5.30 -0.31 -25.20
C CYS A 13 5.69 0.12 -23.77
N ALA A 14 6.64 1.05 -23.58
CA ALA A 14 7.13 1.43 -22.26
C ALA A 14 6.66 2.80 -21.77
N VAL A 15 5.67 3.43 -22.42
CA VAL A 15 4.92 4.53 -21.78
C VAL A 15 3.87 3.89 -20.89
N GLN A 16 4.34 3.37 -19.75
CA GLN A 16 3.47 3.07 -18.63
C GLN A 16 2.82 4.40 -18.27
N SER A 17 1.56 4.55 -18.68
CA SER A 17 0.75 5.71 -18.40
C SER A 17 0.49 5.70 -16.91
N GLY A 18 1.47 6.15 -16.13
CA GLY A 18 1.32 6.50 -14.73
C GLY A 18 0.46 7.75 -14.69
N THR A 19 -0.83 7.58 -14.95
CA THR A 19 -1.81 8.55 -14.49
C THR A 19 -1.60 8.57 -12.98
N MET A 20 -1.15 9.71 -12.44
CA MET A 20 -1.40 10.05 -11.05
C MET A 20 -2.91 10.30 -10.88
N ALA A 21 -3.73 9.34 -11.32
CA ALA A 21 -5.08 9.23 -10.84
C ALA A 21 -4.91 8.91 -9.36
N LEU A 22 -5.60 9.66 -8.53
CA LEU A 22 -5.92 9.23 -7.18
C LEU A 22 -6.66 7.88 -7.34
N GLN A 23 -5.92 6.76 -7.41
CA GLN A 23 -6.49 5.45 -7.67
C GLN A 23 -7.25 5.05 -6.42
N ASN A 24 -8.55 5.34 -6.41
CA ASN A 24 -9.47 4.81 -5.42
C ASN A 24 -9.61 3.31 -5.69
N CYS A 25 -8.87 2.50 -4.94
CA CYS A 25 -9.02 1.05 -4.91
C CYS A 25 -10.11 0.67 -3.89
N THR A 26 -10.77 -0.46 -4.06
CA THR A 26 -11.61 -1.08 -3.00
C THR A 26 -11.09 -2.46 -2.58
N SER A 27 -10.12 -2.97 -3.33
CA SER A 27 -9.42 -4.21 -3.10
C SER A 27 -7.95 -4.12 -3.46
N THR A 28 -7.08 -4.82 -2.70
CA THR A 28 -5.65 -4.95 -3.04
C THR A 28 -5.44 -5.60 -4.41
N SER A 29 -6.37 -6.44 -4.87
CA SER A 29 -6.32 -7.04 -6.21
C SER A 29 -6.44 -6.03 -7.36
N GLU A 30 -6.83 -4.79 -7.08
CA GLU A 30 -6.90 -3.70 -8.06
C GLU A 30 -5.56 -2.95 -8.22
N CYS A 31 -4.61 -3.19 -7.30
CA CYS A 31 -3.29 -2.57 -7.29
C CYS A 31 -2.26 -3.45 -8.01
N ALA A 32 -1.06 -2.90 -8.26
CA ALA A 32 0.06 -3.67 -8.80
C ALA A 32 0.53 -4.77 -7.81
N GLU A 33 1.28 -5.77 -8.29
CA GLU A 33 1.75 -6.90 -7.47
C GLU A 33 2.61 -6.49 -6.27
N ASP A 34 3.29 -5.34 -6.36
CA ASP A 34 4.10 -4.76 -5.29
C ASP A 34 3.40 -3.62 -4.54
N GLU A 35 2.08 -3.53 -4.66
CA GLU A 35 1.23 -2.54 -4.01
C GLU A 35 0.09 -3.18 -3.23
N CYS A 36 -0.46 -2.44 -2.27
CA CYS A 36 -1.68 -2.80 -1.56
C CYS A 36 -2.64 -1.62 -1.50
N CYS A 37 -3.92 -1.92 -1.33
CA CYS A 37 -4.94 -0.90 -1.14
C CYS A 37 -4.94 -0.42 0.32
N VAL A 38 -4.74 0.88 0.53
CA VAL A 38 -4.68 1.48 1.88
C VAL A 38 -5.82 2.46 2.10
N LEU A 39 -6.56 2.27 3.20
CA LEU A 39 -7.44 3.25 3.80
C LEU A 39 -6.63 4.22 4.65
N SER A 40 -6.45 5.44 4.15
CA SER A 40 -5.71 6.49 4.85
C SER A 40 -6.55 7.12 5.97
N PRO A 41 -6.01 7.27 7.20
CA PRO A 41 -6.69 7.92 8.31
C PRO A 41 -6.68 9.45 8.15
N SER A 42 -7.44 9.95 7.18
CA SER A 42 -7.61 11.37 6.89
C SER A 42 -9.01 11.86 7.27
N ARG A 43 -9.22 13.18 7.31
CA ARG A 43 -10.54 13.80 7.55
C ARG A 43 -11.62 13.25 6.61
N TYR A 44 -11.21 12.97 5.37
CA TYR A 44 -11.94 12.14 4.42
C TYR A 44 -11.13 10.88 4.24
N SER A 45 -11.70 9.73 4.61
CA SER A 45 -11.04 8.47 4.37
C SER A 45 -10.90 8.26 2.87
N THR A 46 -9.67 8.07 2.40
CA THR A 46 -9.35 7.87 0.98
C THR A 46 -8.67 6.52 0.85
N LEU A 47 -9.07 5.77 -0.17
CA LEU A 47 -8.44 4.51 -0.54
C LEU A 47 -7.41 4.79 -1.64
N THR A 48 -6.21 4.29 -1.47
CA THR A 48 -5.13 4.48 -2.45
C THR A 48 -4.26 3.25 -2.55
N CYS A 49 -3.89 2.86 -3.77
CA CYS A 49 -2.81 1.90 -3.96
C CYS A 49 -1.48 2.52 -3.50
N THR A 50 -0.75 1.79 -2.66
CA THR A 50 0.55 2.21 -2.14
C THR A 50 1.51 1.03 -2.13
N LYS A 51 2.82 1.31 -2.28
CA LYS A 51 3.84 0.26 -2.32
C LYS A 51 3.91 -0.52 -1.00
N LEU A 52 4.16 -1.83 -1.12
CA LEU A 52 4.52 -2.68 0.01
C LEU A 52 5.78 -2.13 0.72
N ARG A 53 5.87 -2.38 2.02
CA ARG A 53 6.94 -1.82 2.85
C ARG A 53 8.24 -2.58 2.61
N SER A 54 9.31 -1.84 2.35
CA SER A 54 10.64 -2.37 2.09
C SER A 54 11.40 -2.64 3.38
N LEU A 55 12.51 -3.38 3.29
CA LEU A 55 13.42 -3.62 4.41
C LEU A 55 13.85 -2.29 5.07
N GLY A 56 13.75 -2.21 6.39
CA GLY A 56 14.09 -1.01 7.15
C GLY A 56 13.03 0.10 7.09
N GLU A 57 11.89 -0.11 6.43
CA GLU A 57 10.76 0.80 6.52
C GLU A 57 9.87 0.50 7.72
N GLN A 58 9.18 1.53 8.22
CA GLN A 58 8.22 1.37 9.29
C GLN A 58 7.05 0.47 8.87
N CYS A 59 6.69 -0.47 9.74
CA CYS A 59 5.58 -1.39 9.61
C CYS A 59 4.75 -1.42 10.90
N ARG A 60 3.53 -1.93 10.80
CA ARG A 60 2.63 -2.10 11.93
C ARG A 60 2.60 -3.57 12.33
N PRO A 61 2.83 -3.93 13.60
CA PRO A 61 2.66 -5.32 14.04
C PRO A 61 1.19 -5.74 13.92
N ASN A 62 0.96 -6.98 13.51
CA ASN A 62 -0.38 -7.56 13.32
C ASN A 62 -1.25 -6.74 12.35
N ASN A 63 -0.67 -6.25 11.26
CA ASN A 63 -1.35 -5.42 10.26
C ASN A 63 -2.15 -6.26 9.27
N ALA A 64 -3.06 -7.10 9.74
CA ALA A 64 -3.90 -7.88 8.85
C ALA A 64 -4.84 -6.96 8.05
N PRO A 65 -5.07 -7.25 6.76
CA PRO A 65 -5.99 -6.50 5.94
C PRO A 65 -7.45 -6.72 6.39
N THR A 66 -8.29 -5.73 6.14
CA THR A 66 -9.71 -5.69 6.53
C THR A 66 -10.61 -5.87 5.31
N SER A 67 -11.71 -6.60 5.49
CA SER A 67 -12.75 -6.83 4.49
C SER A 67 -14.12 -6.55 5.10
N GLU A 68 -14.59 -5.31 5.00
CA GLU A 68 -15.83 -4.83 5.63
C GLU A 68 -16.54 -3.83 4.73
N ASP A 69 -17.85 -3.68 4.91
CA ASP A 69 -18.63 -2.62 4.27
C ASP A 69 -18.44 -1.31 5.04
N VAL A 70 -17.94 -0.27 4.36
CA VAL A 70 -17.71 1.06 4.95
C VAL A 70 -18.60 2.12 4.31
N TYR A 71 -19.03 3.07 5.14
CA TYR A 71 -19.76 4.24 4.69
C TYR A 71 -18.82 5.43 4.67
N PHE A 72 -18.52 5.96 3.49
CA PHE A 72 -17.83 7.25 3.39
C PHE A 72 -18.83 8.37 3.63
N THR A 73 -18.41 9.42 4.33
CA THR A 73 -19.22 10.59 4.67
C THR A 73 -19.62 11.44 3.47
N ASN A 74 -19.28 11.02 2.24
CA ASN A 74 -19.58 11.75 1.03
C ASN A 74 -21.07 11.52 0.65
N PRO A 75 -21.89 12.58 0.59
CA PRO A 75 -23.32 12.44 0.32
C PRO A 75 -23.58 11.78 -1.05
N GLY A 76 -24.45 10.76 -1.05
CA GLY A 76 -24.82 10.01 -2.27
C GLY A 76 -24.00 8.74 -2.51
N SER A 77 -23.01 8.48 -1.66
CA SER A 77 -22.22 7.25 -1.74
C SER A 77 -22.82 6.18 -0.82
N GLY A 78 -23.22 5.05 -1.40
CA GLY A 78 -23.72 3.89 -0.64
C GLY A 78 -22.61 3.21 0.16
N PRO A 79 -22.89 2.08 0.86
CA PRO A 79 -21.82 1.30 1.45
C PRO A 79 -20.86 0.82 0.36
N TYR A 80 -19.56 1.03 0.56
CA TYR A 80 -18.51 0.45 -0.26
C TYR A 80 -18.02 -0.82 0.40
N LYS A 81 -18.03 -1.90 -0.36
CA LYS A 81 -17.48 -3.17 0.09
C LYS A 81 -15.97 -3.15 -0.06
N LEU A 82 -15.25 -3.08 1.06
CA LEU A 82 -13.79 -3.23 1.06
C LEU A 82 -13.45 -4.72 1.12
N THR A 83 -12.43 -5.11 0.36
CA THR A 83 -11.89 -6.47 0.39
C THR A 83 -10.39 -6.40 0.47
N ASP A 84 -9.77 -7.00 1.48
CA ASP A 84 -8.31 -7.07 1.57
C ASP A 84 -7.63 -5.67 1.58
N VAL A 85 -8.19 -4.72 2.35
CA VAL A 85 -7.70 -3.33 2.45
C VAL A 85 -6.93 -3.12 3.74
N TYR A 86 -5.75 -2.52 3.65
CA TYR A 86 -4.92 -2.20 4.79
C TYR A 86 -5.28 -0.85 5.41
N VAL A 87 -5.15 -0.71 6.72
CA VAL A 87 -5.42 0.55 7.43
C VAL A 87 -4.11 1.28 7.68
N SER A 88 -4.02 2.52 7.20
CA SER A 88 -2.87 3.44 7.32
C SER A 88 -1.61 3.09 6.51
N LEU A 89 -1.21 1.83 6.41
CA LEU A 89 -0.01 1.42 5.69
C LEU A 89 -0.08 -0.04 5.24
N CYS A 90 0.57 -0.37 4.12
CA CYS A 90 0.74 -1.74 3.64
C CYS A 90 1.60 -2.59 4.60
N ASP A 91 1.49 -3.90 4.47
CA ASP A 91 2.44 -4.81 5.11
C ASP A 91 3.82 -4.76 4.45
N CYS A 92 4.78 -5.43 5.08
CA CYS A 92 6.07 -5.72 4.51
C CYS A 92 5.94 -6.56 3.22
N SER A 93 6.86 -6.35 2.29
CA SER A 93 7.05 -7.24 1.13
C SER A 93 7.27 -8.70 1.60
N PRO A 94 6.99 -9.74 0.80
CA PRO A 94 6.98 -11.14 1.26
C PRO A 94 8.27 -11.66 1.89
N GLU A 95 9.42 -11.04 1.60
CA GLU A 95 10.72 -11.44 2.14
C GLU A 95 11.03 -10.88 3.55
N PRO A 96 10.79 -9.58 3.85
CA PRO A 96 10.88 -9.08 5.22
C PRO A 96 9.60 -9.31 6.03
N THR A 97 9.75 -9.55 7.34
CA THR A 97 8.63 -9.61 8.29
C THR A 97 8.63 -8.41 9.22
N CYS A 98 7.45 -7.99 9.66
CA CYS A 98 7.32 -6.95 10.68
C CYS A 98 7.62 -7.52 12.07
N SER A 99 8.90 -7.50 12.48
CA SER A 99 9.37 -8.13 13.73
C SER A 99 10.05 -7.13 14.66
N ARG A 100 9.83 -7.29 15.98
CA ARG A 100 10.53 -6.55 17.06
C ARG A 100 11.97 -7.00 17.24
N SER A 101 12.63 -7.51 16.20
CA SER A 101 13.95 -8.11 16.35
C SER A 101 14.96 -7.05 16.81
N SER A 102 15.44 -7.29 18.03
CA SER A 102 16.19 -6.43 18.93
C SER A 102 17.64 -6.15 18.50
N VAL A 103 17.90 -5.98 17.19
CA VAL A 103 19.23 -5.64 16.66
C VAL A 103 19.19 -4.43 15.72
N GLY A 104 18.01 -3.94 15.32
CA GLY A 104 17.85 -2.72 14.54
C GLY A 104 16.84 -1.78 15.19
N MET A 105 17.35 -0.75 15.88
CA MET A 105 16.67 0.49 16.30
C MET A 105 15.13 0.42 16.38
N GLN A 106 14.58 0.08 17.55
CA GLN A 106 13.18 0.38 17.86
C GLN A 106 13.02 1.91 17.85
N LEU A 107 12.54 2.49 16.75
CA LEU A 107 12.01 3.85 16.79
C LEU A 107 10.68 3.80 17.52
N ILE A 108 10.70 4.00 18.84
CA ILE A 108 9.51 4.39 19.59
C ILE A 108 9.17 5.81 19.13
N ILE A 109 8.53 5.96 17.97
CA ILE A 109 7.95 7.25 17.59
C ILE A 109 6.72 7.41 18.49
N THR A 110 6.92 8.10 19.61
CA THR A 110 5.84 8.51 20.49
C THR A 110 5.08 9.62 19.77
N THR A 111 4.26 9.28 18.77
CA THR A 111 3.32 10.26 18.20
C THR A 111 2.26 10.54 19.26
N MET A 112 2.15 11.81 19.62
CA MET A 112 1.46 12.37 20.78
C MET A 112 -0.08 12.20 20.79
N THR A 113 -0.67 11.08 20.37
CA THR A 113 -2.13 10.90 20.45
C THR A 113 -2.69 9.48 20.57
N ASN A 114 -1.93 8.40 20.40
CA ASN A 114 -2.40 7.05 20.72
C ASN A 114 -1.20 6.08 20.73
N LYS A 115 -1.14 5.12 21.67
CA LYS A 115 -0.03 4.15 21.76
C LYS A 115 -0.04 3.16 20.57
N THR A 116 0.36 3.61 19.39
CA THR A 116 0.59 2.72 18.23
C THR A 116 2.09 2.45 18.14
N VAL A 117 2.51 1.24 18.51
CA VAL A 117 3.92 0.82 18.39
C VAL A 117 4.19 0.47 16.93
N MET A 118 4.87 1.36 16.20
CA MET A 118 5.41 1.03 14.87
C MET A 118 6.80 0.37 15.01
N ILE A 119 7.08 -0.61 14.16
CA ILE A 119 8.32 -1.39 14.12
C ILE A 119 8.91 -1.27 12.70
N LEU A 120 10.02 -1.93 12.39
CA LEU A 120 10.64 -1.94 11.06
C LEU A 120 10.43 -3.30 10.38
N CYS A 121 10.32 -3.30 9.05
CA CYS A 121 10.40 -4.52 8.25
C CYS A 121 11.83 -5.07 8.32
N CYS A 122 11.99 -6.29 8.82
CA CYS A 122 13.29 -6.95 9.01
C CYS A 122 13.34 -8.29 8.27
N LYS A 123 14.52 -8.66 7.77
CA LYS A 123 14.76 -10.02 7.26
C LYS A 123 15.04 -10.92 8.46
N LEU A 124 14.30 -12.02 8.58
CA LEU A 124 14.52 -13.05 9.62
C LEU A 124 15.76 -13.89 9.29
#